data_AF-A0A972G6E8-F1
#
_entry.id   AF-A0A972G6E8-F1
#
_cell.length_a   1.000
_cell.length_b   1.000
_cell.length_c   1.000
_cell.angle_alpha   90.00
_cell.angle_beta   90.00
_cell.angle_gamma   90.00
#
_symmetry.space_group_name_H-M   'P 1'
#
loop_
_entity.id
_entity.type
_entity.pdbx_description
1 polymer ?
#
loop_
_entity_poly.entity_id
_entity_poly.type
_entity_poly.pdbx_seq_one_letter_code
_entity_poly.pdbx_strand_id
1 'polypeptide(L)'
;MNREEFDPEKERIPRTSRQPDRSTARLPTKEGQYGTPLRQNWRRDRPGARKPSRTPTLPTSGQEVLVLLQDPRVRTILIIVAVCIILLLFFLLFTNSGPLGSTDTAENTPNLNAQIPAPNATITPEPITPTTDSTAAAGAQLRVFDTGELGLFMRAEPNTSPDNPPVKTLPDGSLVTVIGPDYTGPERVWKNIRDAEGAEGWVATEFLEPVE
;
A
#
# COMPACT_ATOMS: atom_id res chain seq x y z
N MET A 1 2.94 72.80 -26.49
CA MET A 1 3.03 71.80 -25.40
C MET A 1 2.52 72.43 -24.12
N ASN A 2 1.33 72.05 -23.64
CA ASN A 2 0.88 72.29 -22.27
C ASN A 2 0.25 70.97 -21.80
N ARG A 3 0.82 70.39 -20.74
CA ARG A 3 0.50 69.08 -20.20
C ARG A 3 -0.36 69.33 -18.96
N GLU A 4 -1.63 68.96 -19.03
CA GLU A 4 -2.54 68.98 -17.89
C GLU A 4 -2.13 67.88 -16.90
N GLU A 5 -1.85 68.30 -15.67
CA GLU A 5 -1.40 67.48 -14.55
C GLU A 5 -2.64 67.01 -13.77
N PHE A 6 -2.88 65.71 -13.78
CA PHE A 6 -3.99 65.05 -13.10
C PHE A 6 -3.50 64.54 -11.75
N ASP A 7 -3.91 65.20 -10.67
CA ASP A 7 -3.62 64.81 -9.28
C ASP A 7 -4.75 63.92 -8.72
N PRO A 8 -4.50 62.63 -8.44
CA PRO A 8 -5.53 61.68 -8.03
C PRO A 8 -5.77 61.60 -6.50
N GLU A 9 -5.21 62.49 -5.67
CA GLU A 9 -5.18 62.25 -4.21
C GLU A 9 -6.27 62.97 -3.38
N LYS A 10 -7.39 63.37 -3.98
CA LYS A 10 -8.53 63.94 -3.23
C LYS A 10 -9.73 63.00 -3.15
N GLU A 11 -10.11 62.78 -1.89
CA GLU A 11 -11.44 62.41 -1.40
C GLU A 11 -11.88 60.94 -1.53
N ARG A 12 -11.64 60.19 -0.44
CA ARG A 12 -12.62 59.23 0.09
C ARG A 12 -12.34 58.92 1.57
N ILE A 13 -12.89 59.76 2.45
CA ILE A 13 -13.11 59.40 3.85
C ILE A 13 -14.63 59.46 4.10
N PRO A 14 -15.32 58.32 4.26
CA PRO A 14 -16.65 58.32 4.86
C PRO A 14 -16.59 58.14 6.39
N ARG A 15 -17.19 59.13 7.07
CA ARG A 15 -17.50 59.19 8.51
C ARG A 15 -18.57 58.17 8.92
N THR A 16 -18.35 57.56 10.09
CA THR A 16 -19.26 57.31 11.24
C THR A 16 -20.74 56.91 11.05
N SER A 17 -21.15 55.84 11.76
CA SER A 17 -22.43 55.71 12.51
C SER A 17 -22.33 54.42 13.35
N ARG A 18 -22.02 54.46 14.66
CA ARG A 18 -22.90 54.74 15.81
C ARG A 18 -24.19 53.91 15.79
N GLN A 19 -24.10 52.66 16.27
CA GLN A 19 -25.29 51.85 16.58
C GLN A 19 -25.53 51.87 18.11
N PRO A 20 -26.73 52.29 18.58
CA PRO A 20 -27.01 52.51 20.00
C PRO A 20 -27.38 51.24 20.77
N ASP A 21 -27.15 51.34 22.08
CA ASP A 21 -27.60 50.49 23.18
C ASP A 21 -29.00 49.87 23.00
N ARG A 22 -29.08 48.55 23.17
CA ARG A 22 -30.34 47.85 23.42
C ARG A 22 -30.49 47.62 24.92
N SER A 23 -31.01 48.66 25.57
CA SER A 23 -31.36 48.66 26.99
C SER A 23 -32.75 48.05 27.22
N THR A 24 -32.86 47.30 28.32
CA THR A 24 -34.06 47.02 29.15
C THR A 24 -35.27 46.31 28.54
N ALA A 25 -35.38 45.01 28.81
CA ALA A 25 -36.64 44.39 29.21
C ALA A 25 -36.47 43.82 30.63
N ARG A 26 -36.89 44.64 31.60
CA ARG A 26 -36.88 44.38 33.04
C ARG A 26 -38.08 43.50 33.36
N LEU A 27 -37.86 42.24 33.74
CA LEU A 27 -38.91 41.37 34.28
C LEU A 27 -39.32 41.86 35.68
N PRO A 28 -40.62 41.85 36.03
CA PRO A 28 -41.09 42.32 37.32
C PRO A 28 -40.62 41.41 38.47
N THR A 29 -39.99 42.05 39.46
CA THR A 29 -39.67 41.53 40.78
C THR A 29 -40.95 41.09 41.49
N LYS A 30 -41.11 39.78 41.72
CA LYS A 30 -42.05 39.25 42.70
C LYS A 30 -41.28 38.93 43.97
N GLU A 31 -41.25 39.90 44.88
CA GLU A 31 -40.83 39.72 46.27
C GLU A 31 -41.78 38.74 46.96
N GLY A 32 -41.21 37.68 47.52
CA GLY A 32 -41.92 36.56 48.12
C GLY A 32 -40.91 35.65 48.82
N GLN A 33 -40.54 36.10 50.01
CA GLN A 33 -39.59 35.59 50.98
C GLN A 33 -39.69 34.08 51.35
N TYR A 34 -38.50 33.51 51.55
CA TYR A 34 -38.14 32.34 52.38
C TYR A 34 -38.55 30.93 51.94
N GLY A 35 -37.73 30.35 51.07
CA GLY A 35 -37.42 28.92 51.06
C GLY A 35 -35.91 28.75 50.93
N THR A 36 -35.27 28.26 52.00
CA THR A 36 -33.85 27.92 52.12
C THR A 36 -33.31 27.21 50.86
N PRO A 37 -32.10 27.53 50.34
CA PRO A 37 -31.58 26.91 49.12
C PRO A 37 -31.10 25.47 49.38
N LEU A 38 -32.04 24.53 49.49
CA LEU A 38 -31.74 23.10 49.45
C LEU A 38 -31.67 22.65 47.99
N ARG A 39 -30.45 22.68 47.42
CA ARG A 39 -29.86 21.67 46.53
C ARG A 39 -28.59 22.23 45.85
N GLN A 40 -27.49 22.30 46.61
CA GLN A 40 -26.14 22.55 46.09
C GLN A 40 -25.52 21.29 45.41
N ASN A 41 -26.26 20.20 45.31
CA ASN A 41 -25.77 18.89 44.90
C ASN A 41 -26.21 18.43 43.51
N TRP A 42 -26.96 19.23 42.74
CA TRP A 42 -27.35 18.85 41.37
C TRP A 42 -26.16 18.74 40.40
N ARG A 43 -24.97 19.20 40.82
CA ARG A 43 -23.76 19.27 39.99
C ARG A 43 -22.71 18.19 40.27
N ARG A 44 -22.98 17.17 41.11
CA ARG A 44 -21.96 16.16 41.46
C ARG A 44 -22.27 14.70 41.08
N ASP A 45 -23.48 14.36 40.67
CA ASP A 45 -23.80 12.96 40.32
C ASP A 45 -24.22 12.78 38.86
N ARG A 46 -23.26 12.92 37.95
CA ARG A 46 -23.27 12.13 36.72
C ARG A 46 -22.14 11.10 36.78
N PRO A 47 -22.42 9.85 37.23
CA PRO A 47 -21.52 8.73 37.01
C PRO A 47 -21.54 8.41 35.50
N GLY A 48 -20.62 9.05 34.76
CA GLY A 48 -20.61 8.92 33.30
C GLY A 48 -19.68 9.88 32.58
N ALA A 49 -18.61 10.36 33.23
CA ALA A 49 -17.47 10.88 32.50
C ALA A 49 -16.74 9.68 31.86
N ARG A 50 -17.29 9.16 30.76
CA ARG A 50 -16.47 8.39 29.82
C ARG A 50 -15.37 9.35 29.41
N LYS A 51 -14.13 9.04 29.81
CA LYS A 51 -12.93 9.64 29.23
C LYS A 51 -13.17 9.67 27.72
N PRO A 52 -13.01 10.81 27.02
CA PRO A 52 -13.06 10.79 25.58
C PRO A 52 -11.97 9.82 25.15
N SER A 53 -12.39 8.64 24.67
CA SER A 53 -11.53 7.77 23.92
C SER A 53 -11.02 8.63 22.79
N ARG A 54 -9.73 8.96 22.82
CA ARG A 54 -8.99 9.47 21.68
C ARG A 54 -8.96 8.35 20.64
N THR A 55 -10.10 8.11 20.00
CA THR A 55 -10.12 7.47 18.69
C THR A 55 -9.39 8.44 17.78
N PRO A 56 -8.27 8.02 17.14
CA PRO A 56 -7.62 8.83 16.14
C PRO A 56 -8.58 8.95 14.96
N THR A 57 -9.34 10.04 14.94
CA THR A 57 -10.05 10.47 13.74
C THR A 57 -8.98 10.77 12.71
N LEU A 58 -8.93 9.96 11.66
CA LEU A 58 -8.10 10.19 10.50
C LEU A 58 -8.39 11.62 9.99
N PRO A 59 -7.37 12.48 9.85
CA PRO A 59 -7.55 13.85 9.41
C PRO A 59 -7.96 13.87 7.95
N THR A 60 -9.22 14.21 7.67
CA THR A 60 -9.78 14.32 6.32
C THR A 60 -9.48 15.67 5.66
N SER A 61 -8.61 16.50 6.24
CA SER A 61 -8.26 17.80 5.69
C SER A 61 -6.75 18.02 5.64
N GLY A 62 -6.24 18.40 4.47
CA GLY A 62 -4.80 18.70 4.28
C GLY A 62 -4.32 19.93 5.06
N GLN A 63 -5.22 20.74 5.62
CA GLN A 63 -4.87 21.91 6.42
C GLN A 63 -4.54 21.56 7.88
N GLU A 64 -5.09 20.47 8.43
CA GLU A 64 -4.75 19.98 9.78
C GLU A 64 -3.38 19.29 9.82
N VAL A 65 -2.94 18.71 8.69
CA VAL A 65 -1.62 18.07 8.55
C VAL A 65 -0.48 19.08 8.73
N LEU A 66 -0.67 20.33 8.30
CA LEU A 66 0.33 21.39 8.43
C LEU A 66 0.45 21.93 9.87
N VAL A 67 -0.66 21.94 10.63
CA VAL A 67 -0.66 22.39 12.04
C VAL A 67 0.04 21.37 12.94
N LEU A 68 -0.10 20.06 12.66
CA LEU A 68 0.54 19.00 13.44
C LEU A 68 2.08 18.99 13.30
N LEU A 69 2.62 19.53 12.21
CA LEU A 69 4.06 19.59 11.94
C LEU A 69 4.81 20.71 12.70
N GLN A 70 4.06 21.60 13.35
CA GLN A 70 4.59 22.77 14.04
C GLN A 70 4.91 22.52 15.52
N ASP A 71 4.45 21.40 16.09
CA ASP A 71 4.78 21.03 17.45
C ASP A 71 6.24 20.52 17.55
N PRO A 72 7.11 21.15 18.35
CA PRO A 72 8.52 20.75 18.46
C PRO A 72 8.67 19.32 19.02
N ARG A 73 7.67 18.83 19.74
CA ARG A 73 7.60 17.45 20.26
C ARG A 73 7.40 16.41 19.15
N VAL A 74 6.60 16.74 18.13
CA VAL A 74 6.35 15.86 17.00
C VAL A 74 7.61 15.77 16.12
N ARG A 75 8.34 16.86 15.95
CA ARG A 75 9.63 16.86 15.24
C ARG A 75 10.66 15.96 15.91
N THR A 76 10.79 16.01 17.24
CA THR A 76 11.71 15.13 17.97
C THR A 76 11.31 13.66 17.82
N ILE A 77 10.01 13.34 17.87
CA ILE A 77 9.52 11.97 17.67
C ILE A 77 9.84 11.49 16.25
N LEU A 78 9.61 12.32 15.22
CA LEU A 78 9.93 11.95 13.84
C LEU A 78 11.42 11.76 13.61
N ILE A 79 12.28 12.57 14.23
CA ILE A 79 13.74 12.39 14.16
C ILE A 79 14.16 11.08 14.82
N ILE A 80 13.63 10.77 16.01
CA ILE A 80 13.93 9.51 16.70
C ILE A 80 13.48 8.31 15.87
N VAL A 81 12.28 8.36 15.29
CA VAL A 81 11.76 7.29 14.42
C VAL A 81 12.64 7.13 13.17
N ALA A 82 13.03 8.23 12.52
CA ALA A 82 13.92 8.19 11.37
C ALA A 82 15.29 7.58 11.73
N VAL A 83 15.87 7.97 12.87
CA VAL A 83 17.13 7.41 13.37
C VAL A 83 16.98 5.93 13.70
N CYS A 84 15.88 5.50 14.32
CA CYS A 84 15.61 4.09 14.58
C CYS A 84 15.46 3.28 13.28
N ILE A 85 14.80 3.81 12.26
CA ILE A 85 14.66 3.16 10.95
C ILE A 85 16.02 3.04 10.26
N ILE A 86 16.84 4.10 10.29
CA ILE A 86 18.20 4.08 9.73
C ILE A 86 19.08 3.06 10.46
N LEU A 87 19.03 3.01 11.79
CA LEU A 87 19.76 2.02 12.58
C LEU A 87 19.29 0.59 12.30
N LEU A 88 17.99 0.38 12.10
CA LEU A 88 17.42 -0.92 11.76
C LEU A 88 17.85 -1.36 10.35
N LEU A 89 17.80 -0.47 9.35
CA LEU A 89 18.31 -0.73 8.00
C LEU A 89 19.81 -1.03 8.02
N PHE A 90 20.58 -0.23 8.76
CA PHE A 90 22.01 -0.48 8.93
C PHE A 90 22.26 -1.84 9.58
N PHE A 91 21.50 -2.19 10.62
CA PHE A 91 21.62 -3.49 11.27
C PHE A 91 21.29 -4.64 10.30
N LEU A 92 20.22 -4.53 9.50
CA LEU A 92 19.86 -5.53 8.48
C LEU A 92 20.91 -5.68 7.37
N LEU A 93 21.51 -4.58 6.92
CA LEU A 93 22.57 -4.63 5.90
C LEU A 93 23.87 -5.25 6.45
N PHE A 94 24.18 -5.00 7.72
CA PHE A 94 25.39 -5.54 8.36
C PHE A 94 25.23 -6.97 8.86
N THR A 95 24.02 -7.42 9.27
CA THR A 95 23.78 -8.83 9.60
C THR A 95 23.64 -9.72 8.37
N ASN A 96 23.27 -9.18 7.21
CA ASN A 96 23.20 -9.94 5.95
C ASN A 96 24.55 -10.01 5.19
N SER A 97 25.60 -9.36 5.70
CA SER A 97 26.95 -9.46 5.15
C SER A 97 27.69 -10.70 5.71
N GLY A 98 27.20 -11.90 5.34
CA GLY A 98 27.91 -13.16 5.56
C GLY A 98 29.07 -13.35 4.55
N PRO A 99 30.11 -14.13 4.91
CA PRO A 99 31.41 -14.12 4.23
C PRO A 99 31.37 -14.71 2.82
N LEU A 100 32.16 -14.11 1.92
CA LEU A 100 32.47 -14.56 0.57
C LEU A 100 32.85 -16.06 0.54
N GLY A 101 31.89 -16.89 0.14
CA GLY A 101 32.10 -18.29 -0.18
C GLY A 101 32.57 -18.46 -1.62
N SER A 102 33.83 -18.88 -1.77
CA SER A 102 34.33 -19.81 -2.78
C SER A 102 33.91 -19.62 -4.25
N THR A 103 34.78 -19.01 -5.05
CA THR A 103 34.84 -19.26 -6.49
C THR A 103 35.34 -20.69 -6.73
N ASP A 104 34.41 -21.65 -6.84
CA ASP A 104 34.70 -22.92 -7.48
C ASP A 104 34.94 -22.67 -8.97
N THR A 105 36.11 -23.11 -9.42
CA THR A 105 36.56 -23.07 -10.80
C THR A 105 35.78 -24.14 -11.57
N ALA A 106 34.74 -23.73 -12.29
CA ALA A 106 34.10 -24.57 -13.29
C ALA A 106 35.02 -24.66 -14.52
N GLU A 107 35.82 -25.73 -14.57
CA GLU A 107 36.51 -26.16 -15.79
C GLU A 107 35.48 -26.89 -16.66
N ASN A 108 35.06 -26.24 -17.75
CA ASN A 108 34.07 -26.77 -18.67
C ASN A 108 34.56 -26.62 -20.11
N THR A 109 34.93 -27.73 -20.75
CA THR A 109 34.73 -28.15 -22.16
C THR A 109 35.82 -29.13 -22.63
N PRO A 110 35.63 -29.94 -23.71
CA PRO A 110 34.40 -30.44 -24.34
C PRO A 110 34.44 -31.98 -24.56
N ASN A 111 33.31 -32.70 -24.43
CA ASN A 111 33.23 -34.11 -24.85
C ASN A 111 32.65 -34.23 -26.26
N LEU A 112 33.46 -34.75 -27.17
CA LEU A 112 33.16 -35.03 -28.57
C LEU A 112 32.31 -36.31 -28.70
N ASN A 113 31.09 -36.11 -29.19
CA ASN A 113 30.45 -36.91 -30.25
C ASN A 113 30.92 -38.37 -30.46
N ALA A 114 30.09 -39.33 -30.02
CA ALA A 114 30.06 -40.68 -30.57
C ALA A 114 28.60 -41.14 -30.69
N GLN A 115 28.30 -41.81 -31.81
CA GLN A 115 27.00 -41.86 -32.48
C GLN A 115 26.50 -43.32 -32.63
N ILE A 116 25.20 -43.55 -32.37
CA ILE A 116 24.27 -44.59 -32.97
C ILE A 116 24.46 -46.08 -32.54
N PRO A 117 23.45 -47.03 -32.65
CA PRO A 117 22.00 -47.00 -32.98
C PRO A 117 21.04 -47.63 -31.94
N ALA A 118 19.72 -47.46 -32.16
CA ALA A 118 18.57 -48.18 -31.56
C ALA A 118 18.48 -49.67 -31.95
N PRO A 119 17.67 -50.51 -31.25
CA PRO A 119 16.29 -50.76 -31.73
C PRO A 119 15.22 -51.10 -30.65
N ASN A 120 13.94 -50.93 -31.03
CA ASN A 120 12.69 -51.65 -30.65
C ASN A 120 12.37 -51.93 -29.16
N ALA A 121 11.14 -51.92 -28.66
CA ALA A 121 9.76 -51.73 -29.12
C ALA A 121 8.94 -51.53 -27.80
N THR A 122 7.72 -51.01 -27.72
CA THR A 122 6.44 -51.61 -28.09
C THR A 122 5.37 -50.75 -27.39
N ILE A 123 4.36 -50.36 -28.16
CA ILE A 123 3.10 -49.72 -27.74
C ILE A 123 2.28 -50.62 -26.80
N THR A 124 1.77 -50.07 -25.70
CA THR A 124 0.57 -50.58 -24.99
C THR A 124 -0.16 -49.39 -24.37
N PRO A 125 -1.39 -49.06 -24.80
CA PRO A 125 -2.20 -48.03 -24.19
C PRO A 125 -3.02 -48.61 -23.02
N GLU A 126 -3.03 -47.93 -21.88
CA GLU A 126 -4.05 -48.12 -20.85
C GLU A 126 -4.60 -46.73 -20.46
N PRO A 127 -5.94 -46.53 -20.46
CA PRO A 127 -6.54 -45.22 -20.31
C PRO A 127 -6.74 -44.87 -18.84
N ILE A 128 -6.11 -43.78 -18.40
CA ILE A 128 -6.54 -43.04 -17.20
C ILE A 128 -6.69 -41.55 -17.56
N THR A 129 -7.94 -41.12 -17.70
CA THR A 129 -8.33 -39.71 -17.59
C THR A 129 -9.03 -39.52 -16.23
N PRO A 130 -9.05 -38.31 -15.63
CA PRO A 130 -8.39 -37.06 -16.00
C PRO A 130 -7.61 -36.41 -14.83
N THR A 131 -6.38 -35.96 -15.07
CA THR A 131 -5.88 -34.74 -14.42
C THR A 131 -5.50 -33.83 -15.55
N THR A 132 -6.15 -32.67 -15.63
CA THR A 132 -5.80 -31.58 -16.52
C THR A 132 -4.43 -31.04 -16.11
N ASP A 133 -3.36 -31.79 -16.40
CA ASP A 133 -2.02 -31.24 -16.54
C ASP A 133 -2.05 -30.43 -17.82
N SER A 134 -2.66 -29.24 -17.73
CA SER A 134 -2.47 -28.19 -18.71
C SER A 134 -1.05 -27.68 -18.51
N THR A 135 -0.07 -28.48 -18.97
CA THR A 135 1.19 -27.96 -19.45
C THR A 135 0.85 -27.09 -20.65
N ALA A 136 0.36 -25.88 -20.35
CA ALA A 136 0.10 -24.85 -21.33
C ALA A 136 1.39 -24.71 -22.14
N ALA A 137 1.34 -25.19 -23.39
CA ALA A 137 2.49 -25.20 -24.28
C ALA A 137 3.01 -23.76 -24.40
N ALA A 138 4.33 -23.59 -24.46
CA ALA A 138 4.92 -22.27 -24.65
C ALA A 138 4.22 -21.55 -25.83
N GLY A 139 3.71 -20.34 -25.57
CA GLY A 139 2.85 -19.56 -26.46
C GLY A 139 1.35 -19.55 -26.09
N ALA A 140 0.91 -20.37 -25.14
CA ALA A 140 -0.47 -20.38 -24.68
C ALA A 140 -0.81 -19.08 -23.91
N GLN A 141 -2.02 -18.56 -24.14
CA GLN A 141 -2.57 -17.46 -23.36
C GLN A 141 -3.33 -18.00 -22.15
N LEU A 142 -3.03 -17.45 -20.99
CA LEU A 142 -3.65 -17.76 -19.72
C LEU A 142 -4.26 -16.48 -19.15
N ARG A 143 -5.34 -16.62 -18.40
CA ARG A 143 -5.97 -15.53 -17.65
C ARG A 143 -5.65 -15.71 -16.17
N VAL A 144 -5.35 -14.61 -15.52
CA VAL A 144 -5.22 -14.54 -14.06
C VAL A 144 -6.60 -14.64 -13.43
N PHE A 145 -6.80 -15.56 -12.49
CA PHE A 145 -8.07 -15.76 -11.82
C PHE A 145 -7.90 -16.01 -10.31
N ASP A 146 -8.98 -15.78 -9.55
CA ASP A 146 -9.10 -16.03 -8.11
C ASP A 146 -8.06 -15.29 -7.24
N THR A 147 -7.70 -14.06 -7.63
CA THR A 147 -6.69 -13.26 -6.91
C THR A 147 -7.26 -12.11 -6.09
N GLY A 148 -8.55 -11.83 -6.24
CA GLY A 148 -9.26 -10.79 -5.49
C GLY A 148 -8.65 -9.39 -5.66
N GLU A 149 -8.70 -8.57 -4.60
CA GLU A 149 -8.18 -7.19 -4.61
C GLU A 149 -6.64 -7.11 -4.57
N LEU A 150 -5.96 -8.22 -4.25
CA LEU A 150 -4.50 -8.25 -4.11
C LEU A 150 -3.77 -8.50 -5.44
N GLY A 151 -4.43 -9.19 -6.38
CA GLY A 151 -3.83 -9.58 -7.65
C GLY A 151 -2.78 -10.70 -7.53
N LEU A 152 -2.33 -11.20 -8.68
CA LEU A 152 -1.28 -12.20 -8.79
C LEU A 152 0.10 -11.54 -8.77
N PHE A 153 0.95 -11.98 -7.85
CA PHE A 153 2.32 -11.49 -7.75
C PHE A 153 3.24 -12.22 -8.74
N MET A 154 3.75 -11.48 -9.73
CA MET A 154 4.80 -11.91 -10.63
C MET A 154 6.17 -11.63 -10.00
N ARG A 155 7.04 -12.64 -10.00
CA ARG A 155 8.36 -12.61 -9.34
C ARG A 155 9.49 -12.86 -10.34
N ALA A 156 10.71 -12.43 -9.99
CA ALA A 156 11.89 -12.65 -10.82
C ALA A 156 12.34 -14.11 -10.81
N GLU A 157 12.16 -14.79 -9.67
CA GLU A 157 12.47 -16.21 -9.49
C GLU A 157 11.21 -17.00 -9.05
N PRO A 158 11.15 -18.31 -9.34
CA PRO A 158 10.02 -19.17 -8.98
C PRO A 158 10.06 -19.61 -7.51
N ASN A 159 10.05 -18.65 -6.59
CA ASN A 159 10.02 -18.89 -5.15
C ASN A 159 9.21 -17.81 -4.41
N THR A 160 8.78 -18.14 -3.20
CA THR A 160 8.07 -17.26 -2.26
C THR A 160 9.00 -16.64 -1.22
N SER A 161 10.32 -16.77 -1.40
CA SER A 161 11.31 -16.33 -0.42
C SER A 161 11.17 -14.84 -0.10
N PRO A 162 11.37 -14.44 1.17
CA PRO A 162 11.29 -13.04 1.57
C PRO A 162 12.32 -12.15 0.85
N ASP A 163 13.40 -12.74 0.34
CA ASP A 163 14.46 -12.06 -0.42
C ASP A 163 14.09 -11.79 -1.90
N ASN A 164 12.99 -12.34 -2.40
CA ASN A 164 12.54 -12.19 -3.79
C ASN A 164 11.18 -11.46 -3.84
N PRO A 165 11.15 -10.11 -3.73
CA PRO A 165 9.91 -9.35 -3.77
C PRO A 165 9.19 -9.46 -5.14
N PRO A 166 7.86 -9.29 -5.19
CA PRO A 166 7.13 -9.21 -6.46
C PRO A 166 7.69 -8.10 -7.36
N VAL A 167 7.98 -8.45 -8.60
CA VAL A 167 8.40 -7.52 -9.67
C VAL A 167 7.19 -6.74 -10.19
N LYS A 168 6.04 -7.41 -10.27
CA LYS A 168 4.79 -6.82 -10.72
C LYS A 168 3.60 -7.52 -10.08
N THR A 169 2.49 -6.80 -9.95
CA THR A 169 1.20 -7.37 -9.56
C THR A 169 0.26 -7.30 -10.77
N LEU A 170 -0.32 -8.45 -11.13
CA LEU A 170 -1.28 -8.58 -12.22
C LEU A 170 -2.69 -8.64 -11.61
N PRO A 171 -3.61 -7.76 -12.00
CA PRO A 171 -4.99 -7.84 -11.52
C PRO A 171 -5.70 -9.10 -12.02
N ASP A 172 -6.80 -9.45 -11.35
CA ASP A 172 -7.69 -10.50 -11.80
C ASP A 172 -8.22 -10.20 -13.22
N GLY A 173 -8.28 -11.22 -14.06
CA GLY A 173 -8.67 -11.10 -15.46
C GLY A 173 -7.54 -10.69 -16.41
N SER A 174 -6.32 -10.41 -15.93
CA SER A 174 -5.18 -10.11 -16.79
C SER A 174 -4.81 -11.27 -17.70
N LEU A 175 -4.53 -10.98 -18.97
CA LEU A 175 -4.07 -11.95 -19.96
C LEU A 175 -2.55 -12.01 -19.99
N VAL A 176 -2.00 -13.22 -19.90
CA VAL A 176 -0.56 -13.48 -19.92
C VAL A 176 -0.23 -14.59 -20.91
N THR A 177 0.97 -14.55 -21.47
CA THR A 177 1.44 -15.58 -22.42
C THR A 177 2.53 -16.41 -21.77
N VAL A 178 2.46 -17.74 -21.85
CA VAL A 178 3.52 -18.63 -21.35
C VAL A 178 4.72 -18.55 -22.29
N ILE A 179 5.92 -18.27 -21.77
CA ILE A 179 7.14 -18.10 -22.58
C ILE A 179 8.20 -19.18 -22.32
N GLY A 180 8.00 -20.04 -21.34
CA GLY A 180 8.99 -21.04 -20.95
C GLY A 180 8.40 -22.29 -20.29
N PRO A 181 9.25 -23.25 -19.93
CA PRO A 181 8.82 -24.45 -19.23
C PRO A 181 8.35 -24.15 -17.80
N ASP A 182 7.52 -25.03 -17.28
CA ASP A 182 7.05 -24.97 -15.91
C ASP A 182 8.19 -25.32 -14.94
N TYR A 183 8.26 -24.62 -13.82
CA TYR A 183 9.18 -24.91 -12.74
C TYR A 183 8.41 -25.47 -11.54
N THR A 184 8.71 -26.72 -11.17
CA THR A 184 8.12 -27.34 -9.98
C THR A 184 8.97 -27.00 -8.77
N GLY A 185 8.50 -26.06 -7.95
CA GLY A 185 9.13 -25.72 -6.67
C GLY A 185 8.62 -26.59 -5.53
N PRO A 186 9.22 -26.48 -4.33
CA PRO A 186 8.83 -27.26 -3.16
C PRO A 186 7.41 -26.93 -2.64
N GLU A 187 6.93 -25.70 -2.86
CA GLU A 187 5.62 -25.25 -2.38
C GLU A 187 4.53 -25.26 -3.44
N ARG A 188 4.89 -24.99 -4.70
CA ARG A 188 3.95 -24.81 -5.82
C ARG A 188 4.65 -24.91 -7.16
N VAL A 189 3.85 -25.08 -8.22
CA VAL A 189 4.30 -25.06 -9.60
C VAL A 189 4.25 -23.63 -10.14
N TRP A 190 5.33 -23.20 -10.77
CA TRP A 190 5.49 -21.87 -11.33
C TRP A 190 5.51 -21.92 -12.85
N LYS A 191 4.86 -20.94 -13.47
CA LYS A 191 4.89 -20.73 -14.92
C LYS A 191 5.68 -19.48 -15.24
N ASN A 192 6.55 -19.59 -16.23
CA ASN A 192 7.22 -18.44 -16.81
C ASN A 192 6.30 -17.78 -17.82
N ILE A 193 5.89 -16.55 -17.53
CA ILE A 193 4.90 -15.80 -18.29
C ILE A 193 5.47 -14.47 -18.78
N ARG A 194 4.80 -13.93 -19.78
CA ARG A 194 4.96 -12.57 -20.27
C ARG A 194 3.61 -11.86 -20.29
N ASP A 195 3.56 -10.70 -19.65
CA ASP A 195 2.38 -9.84 -19.64
C ASP A 195 2.20 -9.09 -20.97
N ALA A 196 1.02 -8.49 -21.18
CA ALA A 196 0.70 -7.67 -22.36
C ALA A 196 1.64 -6.47 -22.54
N GLU A 197 2.21 -5.94 -21.44
CA GLU A 197 3.24 -4.89 -21.47
C GLU A 197 4.64 -5.42 -21.83
N GLY A 198 4.78 -6.74 -21.94
CA GLY A 198 6.04 -7.40 -22.28
C GLY A 198 6.95 -7.69 -21.10
N ALA A 199 6.49 -7.46 -19.86
CA ALA A 199 7.22 -7.82 -18.64
C ALA A 199 7.20 -9.35 -18.44
N GLU A 200 8.35 -9.91 -18.11
CA GLU A 200 8.56 -11.35 -17.97
C GLU A 200 8.79 -11.72 -16.51
N GLY A 201 8.29 -12.89 -16.10
CA GLY A 201 8.50 -13.38 -14.75
C GLY A 201 7.76 -14.67 -14.44
N TRP A 202 7.91 -15.10 -13.20
CA TRP A 202 7.33 -16.32 -12.68
C TRP A 202 6.08 -16.02 -11.87
N VAL A 203 5.02 -16.77 -12.16
CA VAL A 203 3.77 -16.73 -11.40
C VAL A 203 3.35 -18.12 -10.97
N ALA A 204 2.58 -18.21 -9.90
CA ALA A 204 2.05 -19.48 -9.44
C ALA A 204 0.94 -19.98 -10.39
N THR A 205 1.01 -21.25 -10.76
CA THR A 205 0.10 -21.90 -11.72
C THR A 205 -1.33 -21.96 -11.20
N GLU A 206 -1.53 -22.01 -9.89
CA GLU A 206 -2.83 -22.11 -9.23
C GLU A 206 -3.77 -20.93 -9.53
N PHE A 207 -3.22 -19.78 -9.93
CA PHE A 207 -3.98 -18.56 -10.26
C PHE A 207 -4.05 -18.31 -11.77
N LEU A 208 -3.78 -19.34 -12.59
CA LEU A 208 -3.83 -19.25 -14.05
C LEU A 208 -4.82 -20.24 -14.63
N GLU A 209 -5.72 -19.75 -15.48
CA GLU A 209 -6.64 -20.56 -16.26
C GLU A 209 -6.42 -20.38 -17.76
N PRO A 210 -6.55 -21.44 -18.58
CA PRO A 210 -6.47 -21.30 -20.03
C PRO A 210 -7.64 -20.49 -20.56
N VAL A 211 -7.35 -19.61 -21.53
CA VAL A 211 -8.38 -18.88 -22.28
C VAL A 211 -8.76 -19.73 -23.49
N GLU A 212 -9.96 -20.32 -23.46
CA GLU A 212 -10.58 -21.01 -24.62
C GLU A 212 -11.18 -20.02 -25.62
#